data_AF-A0A6G3D8W4-F1
#
_entry.id   AF-A0A6G3D8W4-F1
#
_cell.length_a   1.000
_cell.length_b   1.000
_cell.length_c   1.000
_cell.angle_alpha   90.00
_cell.angle_beta   90.00
_cell.angle_gamma   90.00
#
_symmetry.space_group_name_H-M   'P 1'
#
loop_
_entity.id
_entity.type
_entity.pdbx_description
1 polymer ?
#
loop_
_entity_poly.entity_id
_entity_poly.type
_entity_poly.pdbx_seq_one_letter_code
_entity_poly.pdbx_strand_id
1 'polypeptide(L)'
;QRQRVVIAMAIANEPALLIADEPTTALDVTVQAEILDLLRRLAEETGTGVLLVTHNMGVVADFADRVAVMYQGAIVETGPVEDVLLRPSHDYTKRLLSAVPRLSVAEA
;
A
#
# COMPACT_ATOMS: atom_id res chain seq x y z
N GLN A 1 10.14 -8.31 -14.38
CA GLN A 1 10.51 -7.47 -15.56
C GLN A 1 9.33 -6.73 -16.18
N ARG A 2 8.19 -7.37 -16.48
CA ARG A 2 7.00 -6.68 -17.05
C ARG A 2 6.50 -5.50 -16.20
N GLN A 3 6.42 -5.66 -14.89
CA GLN A 3 5.96 -4.60 -13.98
C GLN A 3 6.83 -3.34 -14.04
N ARG A 4 8.16 -3.51 -14.08
CA ARG A 4 9.12 -2.40 -14.17
C ARG A 4 8.97 -1.59 -15.47
N VAL A 5 8.62 -2.25 -16.58
CA VAL A 5 8.35 -1.57 -17.86
C VAL A 5 7.08 -0.73 -17.75
N VAL A 6 6.01 -1.26 -17.14
CA VAL A 6 4.76 -0.51 -16.93
C VAL A 6 4.98 0.70 -16.03
N ILE A 7 5.73 0.54 -14.94
CA ILE A 7 6.09 1.63 -14.02
C ILE A 7 6.88 2.71 -14.76
N ALA A 8 7.89 2.32 -15.57
CA ALA A 8 8.66 3.27 -16.36
C ALA A 8 7.78 4.04 -17.34
N MET A 9 6.85 3.38 -18.02
CA MET A 9 5.89 4.05 -18.91
C MET A 9 4.99 5.02 -18.17
N ALA A 10 4.54 4.67 -16.96
CA ALA A 10 3.67 5.52 -16.14
C ALA A 10 4.38 6.79 -15.65
N ILE A 11 5.68 6.70 -15.36
CA ILE A 11 6.47 7.81 -14.79
C ILE A 11 7.20 8.64 -15.86
N ALA A 12 7.29 8.15 -17.11
CA ALA A 12 8.04 8.80 -18.19
C ALA A 12 7.68 10.28 -18.46
N ASN A 13 6.47 10.71 -18.09
CA ASN A 13 6.00 12.10 -18.27
C ASN A 13 5.99 12.91 -16.97
N GLU A 14 6.72 12.48 -15.93
CA GLU A 14 6.81 13.17 -14.63
C GLU A 14 5.42 13.56 -14.08
N PRO A 15 4.48 12.60 -13.92
CA PRO A 15 3.12 12.92 -13.53
C PRO A 15 3.08 13.46 -12.10
N ALA A 16 2.20 14.42 -11.81
CA ALA A 16 2.00 14.86 -10.43
C ALA A 16 1.39 13.76 -9.51
N LEU A 17 0.72 12.76 -10.10
CA LEU A 17 0.06 11.67 -9.39
C LEU A 17 0.19 10.35 -10.16
N LEU A 18 0.63 9.31 -9.47
CA LEU A 18 0.63 7.93 -9.93
C LEU A 18 -0.46 7.13 -9.20
N ILE A 19 -1.31 6.44 -9.96
CA ILE A 19 -2.32 5.52 -9.42
C ILE A 19 -1.85 4.10 -9.69
N ALA A 20 -1.65 3.33 -8.63
CA ALA A 20 -1.18 1.96 -8.69
C ALA A 20 -2.28 1.03 -8.15
N ASP A 21 -3.00 0.37 -9.06
CA ASP A 21 -4.07 -0.57 -8.72
C ASP A 21 -3.52 -2.00 -8.61
N GLU A 22 -3.43 -2.50 -7.38
CA GLU A 22 -2.90 -3.82 -7.04
C GLU A 22 -1.56 -4.16 -7.76
N PRO A 23 -0.56 -3.26 -7.71
CA PRO A 23 0.62 -3.29 -8.60
C PRO A 23 1.59 -4.43 -8.29
N THR A 24 1.38 -5.18 -7.21
CA THR A 24 2.24 -6.27 -6.78
C THR A 24 1.53 -7.63 -6.82
N THR A 25 0.32 -7.68 -7.35
CA THR A 25 -0.43 -8.94 -7.49
C THR A 25 0.35 -9.95 -8.34
N ALA A 26 0.33 -11.21 -7.91
CA ALA A 26 1.03 -12.33 -8.53
C ALA A 26 2.57 -12.25 -8.52
N LEU A 27 3.16 -11.37 -7.71
CA LEU A 27 4.59 -11.34 -7.42
C LEU A 27 4.88 -12.07 -6.10
N ASP A 28 6.06 -12.68 -6.00
CA ASP A 28 6.56 -13.15 -4.71
C ASP A 28 6.92 -11.98 -3.79
N VAL A 29 7.06 -12.27 -2.49
CA VAL A 29 7.27 -11.24 -1.45
C VAL A 29 8.54 -10.43 -1.69
N THR A 30 9.62 -11.05 -2.19
CA THR A 30 10.89 -10.37 -2.45
C THR A 30 10.74 -9.40 -3.62
N VAL A 31 10.16 -9.84 -4.74
CA VAL A 31 9.95 -8.99 -5.91
C VAL A 31 8.94 -7.89 -5.62
N GLN A 32 7.92 -8.15 -4.79
CA GLN A 32 7.00 -7.12 -4.33
C GLN A 32 7.75 -5.98 -3.62
N ALA A 33 8.63 -6.30 -2.67
CA ALA A 33 9.41 -5.29 -1.95
C ALA A 33 10.26 -4.46 -2.92
N GLU A 34 10.94 -5.11 -3.87
CA GLU A 34 11.72 -4.39 -4.90
C GLU A 34 10.87 -3.42 -5.75
N ILE A 35 9.62 -3.80 -6.05
CA ILE A 35 8.70 -2.95 -6.82
C ILE A 35 8.21 -1.76 -5.99
N LEU A 36 7.87 -1.97 -4.73
CA LEU A 36 7.44 -0.89 -3.83
C LEU A 36 8.59 0.09 -3.57
N ASP A 37 9.80 -0.41 -3.33
CA ASP A 37 11.01 0.42 -3.19
C ASP A 37 11.30 1.23 -4.45
N LEU A 38 11.10 0.64 -5.63
CA LEU A 38 11.23 1.37 -6.90
C LEU A 38 10.21 2.49 -7.00
N LEU A 39 8.93 2.22 -6.69
CA LEU A 39 7.87 3.21 -6.74
C LEU A 39 8.13 4.37 -5.77
N ARG A 40 8.54 4.05 -4.54
CA ARG A 40 8.84 5.03 -3.49
C ARG A 40 9.98 5.96 -3.92
N ARG A 41 11.10 5.39 -4.37
CA ARG A 41 12.25 6.20 -4.82
C ARG A 41 11.90 7.10 -5.98
N LEU A 42 11.18 6.58 -6.98
CA LEU A 42 10.77 7.40 -8.13
C LEU A 42 9.80 8.51 -7.71
N ALA A 43 8.88 8.24 -6.79
CA ALA A 43 7.97 9.24 -6.25
C ALA A 43 8.72 10.36 -5.52
N GLU A 44 9.70 10.00 -4.68
CA GLU A 44 10.56 10.94 -3.96
C GLU A 44 11.42 11.77 -4.91
N GLU A 45 12.03 11.15 -5.93
CA GLU A 45 12.91 11.83 -6.91
C GLU A 45 12.15 12.82 -7.81
N THR A 46 10.89 12.50 -8.16
CA THR A 46 10.08 13.30 -9.09
C THR A 46 9.08 14.22 -8.41
N GLY A 47 8.88 14.09 -7.10
CA GLY A 47 7.80 14.77 -6.38
C GLY A 47 6.39 14.27 -6.74
N THR A 48 6.28 13.06 -7.29
CA THR A 48 5.02 12.43 -7.69
C THR A 48 4.27 11.93 -6.46
N GLY A 49 3.00 12.30 -6.28
CA GLY A 49 2.13 11.65 -5.30
C GLY A 49 1.78 10.23 -5.73
N VAL A 50 1.64 9.28 -4.79
CA VAL A 50 1.25 7.90 -5.11
C VAL A 50 -0.06 7.53 -4.41
N LEU A 51 -1.05 7.08 -5.19
CA LEU A 51 -2.25 6.42 -4.71
C LEU A 51 -2.12 4.92 -4.96
N LEU A 52 -1.95 4.15 -3.89
CA LEU A 52 -1.88 2.70 -3.95
C LEU A 52 -3.22 2.09 -3.55
N VAL A 53 -3.79 1.23 -4.41
CA VAL A 53 -4.95 0.40 -4.09
C VAL A 53 -4.43 -1.02 -3.83
N THR A 54 -4.67 -1.53 -2.62
CA THR A 54 -4.33 -2.91 -2.29
C THR A 54 -5.19 -3.47 -1.17
N HIS A 55 -5.38 -4.79 -1.17
CA HIS A 55 -5.94 -5.55 -0.06
C HIS A 55 -4.89 -6.00 0.97
N ASN A 56 -3.60 -5.78 0.75
CA ASN A 56 -2.52 -6.25 1.63
C ASN A 56 -2.10 -5.20 2.67
N MET A 57 -2.44 -5.42 3.95
CA MET A 57 -2.10 -4.51 5.04
C MET A 57 -0.60 -4.39 5.30
N GLY A 58 0.19 -5.41 5.01
CA GLY A 58 1.65 -5.34 5.15
C GLY A 58 2.25 -4.33 4.16
N VAL A 59 1.73 -4.28 2.94
CA VAL A 59 2.11 -3.28 1.94
C VAL A 59 1.69 -1.88 2.37
N VAL A 60 0.46 -1.73 2.88
CA VAL A 60 -0.04 -0.45 3.39
C VAL A 60 0.85 0.06 4.53
N ALA A 61 1.21 -0.81 5.48
CA ALA A 61 2.03 -0.45 6.63
C ALA A 61 3.45 -0.01 6.25
N ASP A 62 4.01 -0.57 5.18
CA ASP A 62 5.39 -0.31 4.76
C ASP A 62 5.53 0.88 3.80
N PHE A 63 4.52 1.10 2.95
CA PHE A 63 4.60 2.05 1.84
C PHE A 63 3.85 3.37 2.07
N ALA A 64 2.72 3.36 2.78
CA ALA A 64 1.79 4.49 2.78
C ALA A 64 1.92 5.41 4.00
N ASP A 65 1.90 6.72 3.78
CA ASP A 65 1.82 7.70 4.88
C ASP A 65 0.42 7.78 5.49
N ARG A 66 -0.61 7.63 4.64
CA ARG A 66 -2.03 7.70 4.98
C ARG A 66 -2.81 6.60 4.30
N VAL A 67 -3.89 6.16 4.92
CA VAL A 67 -4.77 5.13 4.39
C VAL A 67 -6.23 5.59 4.40
N ALA A 68 -6.99 5.08 3.44
CA ALA A 68 -8.44 5.15 3.42
C ALA A 68 -9.00 3.72 3.28
N VAL A 69 -9.83 3.31 4.23
CA VAL A 69 -10.49 2.00 4.25
C VAL A 69 -11.84 2.16 3.57
N MET A 70 -12.06 1.39 2.49
CA MET A 70 -13.32 1.37 1.76
C MET A 70 -14.12 0.12 2.09
N TYR A 71 -15.43 0.28 2.32
CA TYR A 71 -16.37 -0.82 2.45
C TYR A 71 -17.68 -0.47 1.73
N GLN A 72 -18.18 -1.38 0.90
CA GLN A 72 -19.42 -1.19 0.13
C GLN A 72 -19.45 0.13 -0.66
N GLY A 73 -18.31 0.53 -1.24
CA GLY A 73 -18.18 1.75 -2.03
C GLY A 73 -18.11 3.05 -1.22
N ALA A 74 -18.07 2.98 0.11
CA ALA A 74 -17.90 4.15 0.97
C ALA A 74 -16.55 4.10 1.69
N ILE A 75 -15.90 5.26 1.83
CA ILE A 75 -14.76 5.40 2.75
C ILE A 75 -15.31 5.40 4.16
N VAL A 76 -15.01 4.34 4.91
CA VAL A 76 -15.49 4.14 6.27
C VAL A 76 -14.51 4.61 7.33
N GLU A 77 -13.23 4.74 6.97
CA GLU A 77 -12.18 5.24 7.85
C GLU A 77 -11.02 5.82 7.03
N THR A 78 -10.40 6.90 7.50
CA THR A 78 -9.18 7.46 6.91
C THR A 78 -8.34 8.16 7.95
N GLY A 79 -7.02 8.12 7.79
CA GLY A 79 -6.09 8.74 8.72
C GLY A 79 -4.63 8.43 8.38
N PRO A 80 -3.69 8.86 9.23
CA PRO A 80 -2.33 8.35 9.22
C PRO A 80 -2.34 6.82 9.30
N VAL A 81 -1.40 6.17 8.60
CA VAL A 81 -1.36 4.71 8.53
C VAL A 81 -1.27 4.08 9.93
N GLU A 82 -0.43 4.63 10.80
CA GLU A 82 -0.25 4.14 12.17
C GLU A 82 -1.55 4.20 12.98
N ASP A 83 -2.31 5.28 12.85
CA ASP A 83 -3.56 5.47 13.58
C ASP A 83 -4.61 4.45 13.15
N VAL A 84 -4.80 4.29 11.85
CA VAL A 84 -5.82 3.38 11.31
C VAL A 84 -5.44 1.92 11.55
N LEU A 85 -4.16 1.55 11.46
CA LEU A 85 -3.71 0.18 11.65
C LEU A 85 -3.57 -0.23 13.12
N LEU A 86 -3.16 0.68 14.01
CA LEU A 86 -2.93 0.36 15.44
C LEU A 86 -4.12 0.75 16.34
N ARG A 87 -4.87 1.79 15.97
CA ARG A 87 -5.99 2.33 16.74
C ARG A 87 -7.25 2.52 15.85
N PRO A 88 -7.70 1.47 15.15
CA PRO A 88 -8.87 1.55 14.27
C PRO A 88 -10.13 1.97 15.04
N SER A 89 -10.81 2.99 14.52
CA SER A 89 -12.06 3.49 15.09
C SER A 89 -13.28 2.75 14.55
N HIS A 90 -13.31 2.44 13.25
CA HIS A 90 -14.46 1.83 12.60
C HIS A 90 -14.48 0.30 12.79
N ASP A 91 -15.67 -0.26 13.05
CA ASP A 91 -15.80 -1.68 13.37
C ASP A 91 -15.42 -2.61 12.22
N TYR A 92 -15.67 -2.18 10.97
CA TYR A 92 -15.18 -2.91 9.80
C TYR A 92 -13.65 -2.97 9.76
N THR A 93 -12.96 -1.86 10.01
CA THR A 93 -11.49 -1.81 10.04
C THR A 93 -10.94 -2.71 11.13
N LYS A 94 -11.55 -2.72 12.32
CA LYS A 94 -11.19 -3.66 13.41
C LYS A 94 -11.31 -5.11 12.96
N ARG A 95 -12.42 -5.48 12.31
CA ARG A 95 -12.63 -6.84 11.78
C ARG A 95 -11.59 -7.20 10.71
N LEU A 96 -11.34 -6.29 9.78
CA LEU A 96 -10.36 -6.45 8.71
C LEU A 96 -8.97 -6.73 9.28
N LEU A 97 -8.51 -5.92 10.24
CA LEU A 97 -7.22 -6.07 10.90
C LEU A 97 -7.14 -7.34 11.76
N SER A 98 -8.25 -7.76 12.38
CA SER A 98 -8.29 -9.01 13.14
C SER A 98 -8.14 -10.26 12.27
N ALA A 99 -8.45 -10.17 10.98
CA ALA A 99 -8.30 -11.26 10.03
C ALA A 99 -6.88 -11.37 9.45
N VAL A 100 -6.03 -10.34 9.63
CA VAL A 100 -4.64 -10.37 9.17
C VAL A 100 -3.83 -11.30 10.07
N PRO A 101 -3.13 -12.31 9.52
CA PRO A 101 -2.29 -13.21 10.30
C PRO A 101 -1.22 -12.42 11.05
N ARG A 102 -1.23 -12.50 12.39
CA ARG A 102 -0.14 -11.99 13.20
C ARG A 102 0.96 -13.04 13.23
N LEU A 103 2.15 -12.70 12.75
CA LEU A 103 3.34 -13.49 13.01
C LEU A 103 3.64 -13.35 14.50
N SER A 104 3.16 -14.30 15.32
CA SER A 104 3.64 -14.43 16.69
C SER A 104 5.11 -14.83 16.63
N VAL A 105 6.01 -13.94 17.04
CA VAL A 105 7.36 -14.36 17.41
C VAL A 105 7.17 -15.30 18.59
N ALA A 106 7.48 -16.58 18.42
CA ALA A 106 7.51 -17.50 19.54
C ALA A 106 8.51 -16.94 20.56
N GLU A 107 8.01 -16.55 21.72
CA GLU A 107 8.85 -16.18 22.85
C GLU A 107 9.72 -17.39 23.18
N ALA A 108 11.05 -17.17 23.15
CA ALA A 108 12.07 -18.18 23.45
C ALA A 108 12.23 -18.38 24.96
#